data_AF-A0AA39PDX5-F1
#
_entry.id   AF-A0AA39PDX5-F1
#
_cell.length_a   1.000
_cell.length_b   1.000
_cell.length_c   1.000
_cell.angle_alpha   90.00
_cell.angle_beta   90.00
_cell.angle_gamma   90.00
#
_symmetry.space_group_name_H-M   'P 1'
#
loop_
_entity.id
_entity.type
_entity.pdbx_description
1 polymer ?
#
loop_
_entity_poly.entity_id
_entity_poly.type
_entity_poly.pdbx_seq_one_letter_code
_entity_poly.pdbx_strand_id
1 'polypeptide(L)'
;MTRPSNLGTWIDIAKVGVAAGELAPFPYIKGLCGCAVLVLEAIEKAGKNNEDLLDLADNVQKTIEMVKRTVTEHGESSALRFRDVCVDLERYLTDLHIQLNGTRRNSRGLKRFLKARDISDTIKGYQERVSAIKEDFQLHTVIDSRVRILDLQDGLTASTSAIETSRQLTMSNINNLRADVQALKEQGLYKGSIREVLLGDIYLRECLNYSDGRYSLETNDGATFSYHSADVEGSNTPKLVCVYRGSRSRGNEQEILKKFHTDVDRLIHFKHRNFAQIFGVCRSPVFTAIILHGTIRHTIRNHCASLTAVQLLQFNIQLFNDLEVLQILIVCMTILNNQISLPQIILVGFTLNLPMVGLTALPKTTSAVCISMSETESCSQNSRLDIFFPVTRWI
;
A
#
# COMPACT_ATOMS: atom_id res chain seq x y z
N MET A 1 39.41 -49.29 45.28
CA MET A 1 38.56 -49.10 44.08
C MET A 1 39.38 -48.33 43.07
N THR A 2 39.80 -48.95 41.98
CA THR A 2 40.57 -48.31 40.90
C THR A 2 39.62 -47.50 40.02
N ARG A 3 39.76 -46.17 40.03
CA ARG A 3 39.03 -45.26 39.13
C ARG A 3 39.36 -45.67 37.67
N PRO A 4 38.38 -46.02 36.82
CA PRO A 4 38.67 -46.31 35.41
C PRO A 4 39.25 -45.06 34.76
N SER A 5 40.48 -45.15 34.25
CA SER A 5 41.18 -44.02 33.65
C SER A 5 40.63 -43.76 32.24
N ASN A 6 39.78 -42.74 32.08
CA ASN A 6 39.23 -42.27 30.79
C ASN A 6 40.26 -41.50 29.93
N LEU A 7 41.54 -41.72 30.18
CA LEU A 7 42.65 -40.92 29.63
C LEU A 7 42.73 -40.99 28.11
N GLY A 8 42.50 -42.17 27.51
CA GLY A 8 42.49 -42.34 26.06
C GLY A 8 41.39 -41.49 25.39
N THR A 9 40.19 -41.48 25.98
CA THR A 9 39.08 -40.65 25.50
C THR A 9 39.41 -39.15 25.58
N TRP A 10 40.12 -38.71 26.62
CA TRP A 10 40.54 -37.31 26.76
C TRP A 10 41.59 -36.91 25.72
N ILE A 11 42.54 -37.81 25.42
CA ILE A 11 43.52 -37.62 24.35
C ILE A 11 42.79 -37.45 23.00
N ASP A 12 41.80 -38.27 22.70
CA ASP A 12 41.03 -38.18 21.46
C ASP A 12 40.23 -36.86 21.39
N ILE A 13 39.59 -36.44 22.49
CA ILE A 13 38.89 -35.15 22.56
C ILE A 13 39.86 -33.98 22.30
N ALA A 14 41.05 -34.02 22.88
CA ALA A 14 42.05 -32.99 22.68
C ALA A 14 42.58 -32.99 21.22
N LYS A 15 42.76 -34.16 20.59
CA LYS A 15 43.11 -34.27 19.16
C LYS A 15 42.03 -33.70 18.24
N VAL A 16 40.76 -33.95 18.54
CA VAL A 16 39.63 -33.31 17.86
C VAL A 16 39.69 -31.79 18.04
N GLY A 17 40.05 -31.32 19.24
CA GLY A 17 40.27 -29.89 19.52
C GLY A 17 41.38 -29.27 18.66
N VAL A 18 42.48 -29.99 18.42
CA VAL A 18 43.56 -29.55 17.52
C VAL A 18 43.04 -29.39 16.09
N ALA A 19 42.37 -30.42 15.55
CA ALA A 19 41.82 -30.38 14.19
C ALA A 19 40.76 -29.28 14.04
N ALA A 20 39.89 -29.11 15.03
CA ALA A 20 38.92 -28.02 15.05
C ALA A 20 39.61 -26.65 15.10
N GLY A 21 40.68 -26.48 15.88
CA GLY A 21 41.46 -25.25 15.97
C GLY A 21 42.23 -24.90 14.69
N GLU A 22 42.51 -25.87 13.81
CA GLU A 22 43.06 -25.63 12.47
C GLU A 22 42.03 -25.07 11.51
N LEU A 23 40.77 -25.49 11.67
CA LEU A 23 39.66 -25.11 10.78
C LEU A 23 38.90 -23.87 11.26
N ALA A 24 39.03 -23.51 12.54
CA ALA A 24 38.30 -22.41 13.17
C ALA A 24 39.15 -21.13 13.25
N PRO A 25 38.53 -19.93 13.33
CA PRO A 25 39.22 -18.65 13.46
C PRO A 25 39.86 -18.42 14.86
N PHE A 26 40.13 -19.49 15.61
CA PHE A 26 40.60 -19.46 17.00
C PHE A 26 41.95 -20.19 17.13
N PRO A 27 43.05 -19.63 16.59
CA PRO A 27 44.34 -20.33 16.49
C PRO A 27 44.95 -20.71 17.84
N TYR A 28 44.58 -20.03 18.93
CA TYR A 28 45.03 -20.34 20.29
C TYR A 28 44.41 -21.65 20.84
N ILE A 29 43.26 -22.10 20.32
CA ILE A 29 42.67 -23.39 20.71
C ILE A 29 43.53 -24.54 20.19
N LYS A 30 44.07 -24.42 18.98
CA LYS A 30 45.00 -25.40 18.40
C LYS A 30 46.22 -25.58 19.29
N GLY A 31 46.89 -24.48 19.66
CA GLY A 31 48.09 -24.50 20.50
C GLY A 31 47.83 -25.14 21.87
N LEU A 32 46.77 -24.68 22.55
CA LEU A 32 46.36 -25.21 23.84
C LEU A 32 46.04 -26.72 23.79
N CYS A 33 45.19 -27.14 22.84
CA CYS A 33 44.81 -28.55 22.70
C CYS A 33 46.01 -29.42 22.30
N GLY A 34 46.92 -28.90 21.47
CA GLY A 34 48.14 -29.60 21.08
C GLY A 34 49.04 -29.88 22.29
N CYS A 35 49.26 -28.87 23.13
CA CYS A 35 50.05 -29.02 24.36
C CYS A 35 49.37 -29.97 25.36
N ALA A 36 48.04 -29.93 25.46
CA ALA A 36 47.29 -30.86 26.29
C ALA A 36 47.44 -32.32 25.83
N VAL A 37 47.38 -32.60 24.52
CA VAL A 37 47.65 -33.94 23.98
C VAL A 37 49.03 -34.43 24.44
N LEU A 38 50.06 -33.58 24.33
CA LEU A 38 51.42 -33.94 24.75
C LEU A 38 51.51 -34.27 26.24
N VAL A 39 50.85 -33.50 27.11
CA VAL A 39 50.80 -33.75 28.55
C VAL A 39 50.02 -35.02 28.87
N LEU A 40 48.84 -35.22 28.29
CA LEU A 40 47.98 -36.39 28.54
C LEU A 40 48.65 -37.69 28.06
N GLU A 41 49.32 -37.67 26.90
CA GLU A 41 50.10 -38.82 26.42
C GLU A 41 51.33 -39.10 27.29
N ALA A 42 51.97 -38.07 27.85
CA ALA A 42 53.06 -38.24 28.81
C ALA A 42 52.57 -38.88 30.12
N ILE A 43 51.39 -38.48 30.60
CA ILE A 43 50.71 -39.07 31.76
C ILE A 43 50.37 -40.54 31.48
N GLU A 44 49.83 -40.85 30.30
CA GLU A 44 49.50 -42.23 29.91
C GLU A 44 50.73 -43.14 29.95
N LYS A 45 51.85 -42.64 29.41
CA LYS A 45 53.14 -43.33 29.37
C LYS A 45 53.81 -43.46 30.74
N ALA A 46 53.47 -42.61 31.71
CA ALA A 46 54.02 -42.63 33.07
C ALA A 46 53.32 -43.65 34.00
N GLY A 47 52.16 -44.18 33.58
CA GLY A 47 51.45 -45.25 34.25
C GLY A 47 50.17 -44.80 34.94
N LYS A 48 49.07 -45.51 34.65
CA LYS A 48 47.68 -45.21 35.06
C LYS A 48 47.39 -45.33 36.57
N ASN A 49 48.37 -45.71 37.39
CA ASN A 49 48.20 -46.00 38.82
C ASN A 49 48.58 -44.84 39.75
N ASN A 50 48.90 -43.66 39.21
CA ASN A 50 49.22 -42.49 40.03
C ASN A 50 48.03 -41.52 40.07
N GLU A 51 47.33 -41.48 41.21
CA GLU A 51 46.18 -40.59 41.41
C GLU A 51 46.54 -39.12 41.17
N ASP A 52 47.73 -38.68 41.60
CA ASP A 52 48.20 -37.30 41.41
C ASP A 52 48.30 -36.94 39.90
N LEU A 53 48.62 -37.91 39.03
CA LEU A 53 48.65 -37.72 37.57
C LEU A 53 47.26 -37.79 36.94
N LEU A 54 46.37 -38.60 37.48
CA LEU A 54 44.99 -38.70 37.00
C LEU A 54 44.20 -37.44 37.33
N ASP A 55 44.39 -36.86 38.51
CA ASP A 55 43.77 -35.59 38.89
C ASP A 55 44.32 -34.43 38.05
N LEU A 56 45.63 -34.44 37.76
CA LEU A 56 46.23 -33.52 36.80
C LEU A 56 45.57 -33.63 35.42
N ALA A 57 45.38 -34.84 34.90
CA ALA A 57 44.73 -35.07 33.61
C ALA A 57 43.26 -34.62 33.60
N ASP A 58 42.51 -34.90 34.67
CA ASP A 58 41.11 -34.47 34.85
C ASP A 58 41.02 -32.94 34.87
N ASN A 59 41.97 -32.28 35.54
CA ASN A 59 42.02 -30.83 35.60
C ASN A 59 42.33 -30.19 34.24
N VAL A 60 43.32 -30.71 33.51
CA VAL A 60 43.62 -30.24 32.14
C VAL A 60 42.40 -30.40 31.23
N GLN A 61 41.72 -31.54 31.30
CA GLN A 61 40.55 -31.83 30.47
C GLN A 61 39.39 -30.87 30.75
N LYS A 62 39.05 -30.65 32.03
CA LYS A 62 37.98 -29.72 32.43
C LYS A 62 38.24 -28.30 31.91
N THR A 63 39.49 -27.85 31.95
CA THR A 63 39.86 -26.51 31.44
C THR A 63 39.62 -26.42 29.93
N ILE A 64 40.07 -27.41 29.16
CA ILE A 64 39.90 -27.43 27.70
C ILE A 64 38.42 -27.47 27.32
N GLU A 65 37.63 -28.30 28.01
CA GLU A 65 36.19 -28.39 27.77
C GLU A 65 35.49 -27.06 28.05
N MET A 66 35.89 -26.36 29.12
CA MET A 66 35.35 -25.06 29.47
C MET A 66 35.68 -24.00 28.42
N VAL A 67 36.93 -23.97 27.93
CA VAL A 67 37.35 -23.09 26.82
C VAL A 67 36.53 -23.38 25.56
N LYS A 68 36.44 -24.65 25.15
CA LYS A 68 35.69 -25.07 23.96
C LYS A 68 34.21 -24.66 24.04
N ARG A 69 33.56 -24.95 25.17
CA ARG A 69 32.14 -24.65 25.38
C ARG A 69 31.87 -23.15 25.28
N THR A 70 32.69 -22.35 25.96
CA THR A 70 32.50 -20.89 26.00
C THR A 70 32.74 -20.23 24.65
N VAL A 71 33.72 -20.70 23.87
CA VAL A 71 33.93 -20.22 22.49
C VAL A 71 32.78 -20.61 21.56
N THR A 72 32.21 -21.80 21.74
CA THR A 72 31.04 -22.25 20.96
C THR A 72 29.79 -21.43 21.30
N GLU A 73 29.59 -21.08 22.58
CA GLU A 73 28.43 -20.34 23.07
C GLU A 73 28.47 -18.84 22.71
N HIS A 74 29.65 -18.21 22.77
CA HIS A 74 29.77 -16.75 22.68
C HIS A 74 30.53 -16.23 21.43
N GLY A 75 31.04 -17.12 20.59
CA GLY A 75 31.66 -16.78 19.31
C GLY A 75 32.91 -15.90 19.42
N GLU A 76 33.15 -15.04 18.44
CA GLU A 76 34.36 -14.22 18.33
C GLU A 76 34.53 -13.21 19.48
N SER A 77 33.43 -12.76 20.09
CA SER A 77 33.47 -11.83 21.21
C SER A 77 34.19 -12.39 22.45
N SER A 78 34.13 -13.71 22.66
CA SER A 78 34.82 -14.39 23.76
C SER A 78 36.28 -14.71 23.45
N ALA A 79 36.67 -14.68 22.18
CA ALA A 79 37.97 -15.16 21.73
C ALA A 79 39.15 -14.35 22.27
N LEU A 80 39.01 -13.03 22.42
CA LEU A 80 40.12 -12.17 22.85
C LEU A 80 40.50 -12.38 24.32
N ARG A 81 39.52 -12.42 25.24
CA ARG A 81 39.82 -12.64 26.67
C ARG A 81 40.28 -14.06 26.95
N PHE A 82 39.76 -15.02 26.18
CA PHE A 82 40.23 -16.40 26.25
C PHE A 82 41.62 -16.59 25.66
N ARG A 83 42.00 -15.83 24.63
CA ARG A 83 43.32 -15.91 23.99
C ARG A 83 44.43 -15.80 25.02
N ASP A 84 44.42 -14.77 25.87
CA ASP A 84 45.50 -14.52 26.82
C ASP A 84 45.64 -15.67 27.83
N VAL A 85 44.52 -16.14 28.39
CA VAL A 85 44.51 -17.29 29.31
C VAL A 85 44.93 -18.58 28.63
N CYS A 86 44.51 -18.79 27.37
CA CYS A 86 44.90 -19.99 26.59
C CYS A 86 46.39 -19.99 26.25
N VAL A 87 46.96 -18.83 25.90
CA VAL A 87 48.40 -18.69 25.60
C VAL A 87 49.24 -18.90 26.86
N ASP A 88 48.82 -18.36 28.01
CA ASP A 88 49.49 -18.60 29.29
C ASP A 88 49.45 -20.09 29.68
N LEU A 89 48.27 -20.71 29.54
CA LEU A 89 48.09 -22.13 29.82
C LEU A 89 48.89 -23.01 28.85
N GLU A 90 48.97 -22.64 27.56
CA GLU A 90 49.79 -23.32 26.56
C GLU A 90 51.27 -23.32 26.95
N ARG A 91 51.82 -22.16 27.34
CA ARG A 91 53.20 -22.05 27.83
C ARG A 91 53.43 -22.94 29.06
N TYR A 92 52.49 -22.92 30.00
CA TYR A 92 52.57 -23.74 31.21
C TYR A 92 52.53 -25.24 30.90
N LEU A 93 51.61 -25.70 30.05
CA LEU A 93 51.51 -27.11 29.63
C LEU A 93 52.74 -27.56 28.83
N THR A 94 53.35 -26.67 28.05
CA THR A 94 54.60 -26.95 27.33
C THR A 94 55.75 -27.17 28.31
N ASP A 95 55.95 -26.28 29.27
CA ASP A 95 56.96 -26.43 30.33
C ASP A 95 56.72 -27.72 31.14
N LEU A 96 55.46 -27.98 31.50
CA LEU A 96 55.05 -29.18 32.20
C LEU A 96 55.40 -30.45 31.41
N HIS A 97 55.14 -30.48 30.10
CA HIS A 97 55.47 -31.62 29.25
C HIS A 97 56.98 -31.91 29.22
N ILE A 98 57.81 -30.87 29.06
CA ILE A 98 59.28 -30.99 29.07
C ILE A 98 59.75 -31.62 30.39
N GLN A 99 59.21 -31.14 31.52
CA GLN A 99 59.59 -31.61 32.84
C GLN A 99 59.10 -33.02 33.15
N LEU A 100 57.87 -33.37 32.75
CA LEU A 100 57.33 -34.73 32.85
C LEU A 100 58.20 -35.74 32.08
N ASN A 101 58.65 -35.38 30.87
CA ASN A 101 59.55 -36.23 30.09
C ASN A 101 60.95 -36.36 30.72
N GLY A 102 61.48 -35.30 31.33
CA GLY A 102 62.78 -35.33 32.03
C GLY A 102 62.78 -36.19 33.30
N THR A 103 61.67 -36.21 34.04
CA THR A 103 61.52 -37.01 35.28
C THR A 103 61.00 -38.43 35.06
N ARG A 104 60.62 -38.78 33.82
CA ARG A 104 60.02 -40.07 33.43
C ARG A 104 60.80 -41.31 33.84
N ARG A 105 62.13 -41.22 34.01
CA ARG A 105 62.98 -42.35 34.39
C ARG A 105 62.77 -42.82 35.85
N ASN A 106 62.07 -42.07 36.69
CA ASN A 106 61.84 -42.42 38.09
C ASN A 106 60.42 -42.05 38.56
N SER A 107 59.53 -43.03 38.69
CA SER A 107 58.14 -42.84 39.14
C SER A 107 58.03 -42.23 40.55
N ARG A 108 58.99 -42.51 41.44
CA ARG A 108 59.08 -41.84 42.77
C ARG A 108 59.48 -40.37 42.65
N GLY A 109 60.34 -40.04 41.68
CA GLY A 109 60.74 -38.66 41.37
C GLY A 109 59.59 -37.85 40.80
N LEU A 110 58.81 -38.45 39.90
CA LEU A 110 57.63 -37.85 39.29
C LEU A 110 56.56 -37.48 40.34
N LYS A 111 56.26 -38.40 41.26
CA LYS A 111 55.30 -38.16 42.35
C LYS A 111 55.74 -37.00 43.26
N ARG A 112 57.03 -36.94 43.63
CA ARG A 112 57.58 -35.82 44.40
C ARG A 112 57.51 -34.50 43.62
N PHE A 113 57.79 -34.54 42.32
CA PHE A 113 57.75 -33.37 41.46
C PHE A 113 56.34 -32.74 41.39
N LEU A 114 55.31 -33.55 41.17
CA LEU A 114 53.92 -33.08 41.13
C LEU A 114 53.49 -32.44 42.46
N LYS A 115 53.83 -33.08 43.59
CA LYS A 115 53.47 -32.60 44.93
C LYS A 115 54.27 -31.38 45.38
N ALA A 116 55.54 -31.28 45.01
CA ALA A 116 56.41 -30.19 45.43
C ALA A 116 56.14 -28.89 44.67
N ARG A 117 55.67 -28.97 43.42
CA ARG A 117 55.47 -27.81 42.54
C ARG A 117 54.02 -27.35 42.47
N ASP A 118 53.13 -27.99 43.23
CA ASP A 118 51.71 -27.63 43.34
C ASP A 118 51.01 -27.43 41.97
N ILE A 119 51.30 -28.38 41.07
CA ILE A 119 50.92 -28.30 39.66
C ILE A 119 49.41 -28.36 39.50
N SER A 120 48.75 -29.11 40.40
CA SER A 120 47.30 -29.23 40.46
C SER A 120 46.65 -27.89 40.81
N ASP A 121 47.13 -27.20 41.85
CA ASP A 121 46.57 -25.92 42.27
C ASP A 121 46.82 -24.82 41.23
N THR A 122 47.96 -24.86 40.54
CA THR A 122 48.23 -23.95 39.42
C THR A 122 47.21 -24.12 38.29
N ILE A 123 46.89 -25.37 37.90
CA ILE A 123 45.88 -25.63 36.84
C ILE A 123 44.48 -25.30 37.33
N LYS A 124 44.18 -25.54 38.60
CA LYS A 124 42.92 -25.11 39.21
C LYS A 124 42.78 -23.58 39.16
N GLY A 125 43.85 -22.83 39.39
CA GLY A 125 43.85 -21.37 39.20
C GLY A 125 43.54 -20.95 37.77
N TYR A 126 44.02 -21.69 36.76
CA TYR A 126 43.61 -21.47 35.37
C TYR A 126 42.13 -21.82 35.13
N GLN A 127 41.60 -22.88 35.73
CA GLN A 127 40.17 -23.19 35.66
C GLN A 127 39.31 -22.07 36.25
N GLU A 128 39.70 -21.52 37.40
CA GLU A 128 39.00 -20.42 38.05
C GLU A 128 39.03 -19.15 37.18
N ARG A 129 40.18 -18.82 36.58
CA ARG A 129 40.30 -17.70 35.61
C ARG A 129 39.37 -17.90 34.41
N VAL A 130 39.31 -19.11 33.85
CA VAL A 130 38.42 -19.42 32.73
C VAL A 130 36.94 -19.33 33.14
N SER A 131 36.58 -19.80 34.34
CA SER A 131 35.22 -19.70 34.88
C SER A 131 34.79 -18.25 35.08
N ALA A 132 35.67 -17.41 35.65
CA ALA A 132 35.40 -15.99 35.84
C ALA A 132 35.16 -15.26 34.52
N ILE A 133 35.95 -15.57 33.48
CA ILE A 133 35.75 -15.01 32.13
C ILE A 133 34.39 -15.45 31.58
N LYS A 134 34.01 -16.72 31.74
CA LYS A 134 32.71 -17.23 31.30
C LYS A 134 31.56 -16.51 32.01
N GLU A 135 31.63 -16.34 33.32
CA GLU A 135 30.61 -15.63 34.11
C GLU A 135 30.43 -14.18 33.66
N ASP A 136 31.53 -13.49 33.35
CA ASP A 136 31.51 -12.12 32.81
C ASP A 136 30.78 -12.04 31.45
N PHE A 137 31.02 -13.00 30.55
CA PHE A 137 30.29 -13.07 29.27
C PHE A 137 28.81 -13.35 29.45
N GLN A 138 28.45 -14.24 30.37
CA GLN A 138 27.05 -14.52 30.68
C GLN A 138 26.36 -13.27 31.24
N LEU A 139 27.03 -12.54 32.14
CA LEU A 139 26.53 -11.29 32.68
C LEU A 139 26.31 -10.24 31.58
N HIS A 140 27.31 -10.04 30.70
CA HIS A 140 27.18 -9.13 29.55
C HIS A 140 26.03 -9.52 28.63
N THR A 141 25.87 -10.81 28.30
CA THR A 141 24.78 -11.30 27.46
C THR A 141 23.41 -11.03 28.09
N VAL A 142 23.28 -11.24 29.41
CA VAL A 142 22.04 -10.96 30.16
C VAL A 142 21.73 -9.47 30.17
N ILE A 143 22.74 -8.62 30.37
CA ILE A 143 22.58 -7.16 30.37
C ILE A 143 22.15 -6.68 28.98
N ASP A 144 22.86 -7.06 27.92
CA ASP A 144 22.55 -6.65 26.54
C ASP A 144 21.14 -7.11 26.12
N SER A 145 20.76 -8.32 26.51
CA SER A 145 19.40 -8.85 26.27
C SER A 145 18.34 -8.02 26.99
N ARG A 146 18.58 -7.66 28.27
CA ARG A 146 17.65 -6.82 29.04
C ARG A 146 17.51 -5.43 28.45
N VAL A 147 18.61 -4.81 28.01
CA VAL A 147 18.58 -3.49 27.36
C VAL A 147 17.73 -3.55 26.08
N ARG A 148 17.95 -4.53 25.21
CA ARG A 148 17.14 -4.69 23.99
C ARG A 148 15.66 -4.92 24.27
N ILE A 149 15.32 -5.68 25.33
CA ILE A 149 13.92 -5.90 25.73
C ILE A 149 13.28 -4.58 26.17
N LEU A 150 14.00 -3.74 26.93
CA LEU A 150 13.51 -2.42 27.34
C LEU A 150 13.26 -1.52 26.12
N ASP A 151 14.19 -1.46 25.17
CA ASP A 151 14.03 -0.68 23.94
C ASP A 151 12.79 -1.11 23.14
N LEU A 152 12.56 -2.44 23.04
CA LEU A 152 11.38 -3.00 22.37
C LEU A 152 10.08 -2.65 23.14
N GLN A 153 10.12 -2.69 24.47
CA GLN A 153 8.96 -2.38 25.31
C GLN A 153 8.57 -0.89 25.20
N ASP A 154 9.56 0.00 25.16
CA ASP A 154 9.35 1.44 24.96
C ASP A 154 8.78 1.70 23.56
N GLY A 155 9.34 1.07 22.52
CA GLY A 155 8.83 1.15 21.15
C GLY A 155 7.39 0.63 21.00
N LEU A 156 7.03 -0.43 21.72
CA LEU A 156 5.67 -0.98 21.74
C LEU A 156 4.69 -0.03 22.43
N THR A 157 5.11 0.60 23.53
CA THR A 157 4.30 1.57 24.28
C THR A 157 4.04 2.83 23.44
N ALA A 158 5.08 3.35 22.77
CA ALA A 158 4.95 4.45 21.83
C ALA A 158 3.99 4.12 20.68
N SER A 159 4.13 2.94 20.07
CA SER A 159 3.25 2.48 18.98
C SER A 159 1.79 2.37 19.44
N THR A 160 1.57 1.84 20.65
CA THR A 160 0.22 1.72 21.23
C THR A 160 -0.42 3.09 21.43
N SER A 161 0.33 4.08 21.92
CA SER A 161 -0.17 5.45 22.08
C SER A 161 -0.52 6.13 20.75
N ALA A 162 0.26 5.87 19.70
CA ALA A 162 -0.01 6.39 18.36
C ALA A 162 -1.26 5.76 17.73
N ILE A 163 -1.46 4.45 17.93
CA ILE A 163 -2.68 3.75 17.50
C ILE A 163 -3.90 4.31 18.20
N GLU A 164 -3.83 4.54 19.51
CA GLU A 164 -4.95 5.10 20.27
C GLU A 164 -5.28 6.53 19.80
N THR A 165 -4.26 7.35 19.54
CA THR A 165 -4.46 8.70 18.98
C THR A 165 -5.12 8.66 17.59
N SER A 166 -4.65 7.77 16.71
CA SER A 166 -5.22 7.57 15.38
C SER A 166 -6.68 7.08 15.44
N ARG A 167 -6.97 6.17 16.38
CA ARG A 167 -8.33 5.69 16.64
C ARG A 167 -9.26 6.82 17.07
N GLN A 168 -8.82 7.69 17.99
CA GLN A 168 -9.60 8.85 18.44
C GLN A 168 -9.88 9.82 17.30
N LEU A 169 -8.87 10.13 16.47
CA LEU A 169 -9.05 10.98 15.29
C LEU A 169 -10.07 10.39 14.31
N THR A 170 -9.97 9.07 14.05
CA THR A 170 -10.91 8.37 13.17
C THR A 170 -12.34 8.44 13.71
N MET A 171 -12.53 8.24 15.02
CA MET A 171 -13.84 8.32 15.66
C MET A 171 -14.43 9.74 15.57
N SER A 172 -13.60 10.77 15.75
CA SER A 172 -14.00 12.17 15.58
C SER A 172 -14.43 12.46 14.14
N ASN A 173 -13.66 12.00 13.14
CA ASN A 173 -14.00 12.17 11.74
C ASN A 173 -15.32 11.48 11.36
N ILE A 174 -15.56 10.27 11.87
CA ILE A 174 -16.83 9.55 11.65
C ILE A 174 -18.00 10.34 12.24
N ASN A 175 -17.85 10.91 13.44
CA ASN A 175 -18.89 11.71 14.07
C ASN A 175 -19.19 12.99 13.29
N ASN A 176 -18.16 13.67 12.77
CA ASN A 176 -18.33 14.86 11.93
C ASN A 176 -19.07 14.51 10.62
N LEU A 177 -18.63 13.46 9.92
CA LEU A 177 -19.28 13.01 8.70
C LEU A 177 -20.74 12.60 8.95
N ARG A 178 -21.02 11.99 10.09
CA ARG A 178 -22.39 11.64 10.49
C ARG A 178 -23.26 12.89 10.63
N ALA A 179 -22.73 13.96 11.24
CA ALA A 179 -23.43 15.23 11.36
C ALA A 179 -23.67 15.86 9.98
N ASP A 180 -22.68 15.85 9.09
CA ASP A 180 -22.82 16.38 7.72
C ASP A 180 -23.87 15.62 6.91
N VAL A 181 -23.88 14.29 6.99
CA VAL A 181 -24.90 13.45 6.34
C VAL A 181 -26.30 13.73 6.89
N GLN A 182 -26.42 13.95 8.20
CA GLN A 182 -27.70 14.34 8.83
C GLN A 182 -28.18 15.68 8.28
N ALA A 183 -27.30 16.69 8.21
CA ALA A 183 -27.60 18.01 7.66
C ALA A 183 -28.01 17.95 6.18
N LEU A 184 -27.34 17.11 5.36
CA LEU A 184 -27.69 16.93 3.95
C LEU A 184 -29.06 16.23 3.76
N LYS A 185 -29.42 15.31 4.66
CA LYS A 185 -30.76 14.70 4.67
C LYS A 185 -31.84 15.74 4.98
N GLU A 186 -31.59 16.62 5.94
CA GLU A 186 -32.49 17.72 6.30
C GLU A 186 -32.61 18.76 5.17
N GLN A 187 -31.53 18.98 4.40
CA GLN A 187 -31.52 19.86 3.22
C GLN A 187 -32.13 19.22 1.95
N GLY A 188 -32.61 17.98 2.01
CA GLY A 188 -33.36 17.34 0.92
C GLY A 188 -32.55 16.99 -0.33
N LEU A 189 -31.22 16.93 -0.23
CA LEU A 189 -30.32 16.81 -1.40
C LEU A 189 -29.95 15.37 -1.78
N TYR A 190 -30.28 14.34 -0.97
CA TYR A 190 -29.93 12.96 -1.31
C TYR A 190 -30.80 11.92 -0.60
N LYS A 191 -31.64 11.19 -1.36
CA LYS A 191 -32.35 9.99 -0.84
C LYS A 191 -32.02 8.69 -1.58
N GLY A 192 -31.14 8.69 -2.58
CA GLY A 192 -30.73 7.47 -3.33
C GLY A 192 -31.88 6.68 -3.97
N SER A 193 -33.09 7.23 -3.93
CA SER A 193 -34.34 6.66 -4.40
C SER A 193 -35.14 7.84 -4.95
N ILE A 194 -35.56 7.75 -6.20
CA ILE A 194 -36.37 8.79 -6.84
C ILE A 194 -37.64 8.93 -6.01
N ARG A 195 -37.89 10.13 -5.46
CA ARG A 195 -39.13 10.40 -4.73
C ARG A 195 -40.31 10.21 -5.69
N GLU A 196 -41.20 9.29 -5.37
CA GLU A 196 -42.50 9.20 -6.06
C GLU A 196 -43.42 10.27 -5.47
N VAL A 197 -43.95 11.12 -6.34
CA VAL A 197 -44.83 12.24 -5.97
C VAL A 197 -46.22 11.93 -6.52
N LEU A 198 -47.22 11.96 -5.65
CA LEU A 198 -48.60 11.70 -6.03
C LEU A 198 -49.14 12.87 -6.84
N LEU A 199 -50.07 12.59 -7.76
CA LEU A 199 -50.69 13.64 -8.58
C LEU A 199 -51.38 14.73 -7.73
N GLY A 200 -51.99 14.34 -6.60
CA GLY A 200 -52.65 15.26 -5.68
C GLY A 200 -51.70 16.27 -5.03
N ASP A 201 -50.40 15.97 -5.01
CA ASP A 201 -49.36 16.76 -4.35
C ASP A 201 -48.72 17.77 -5.31
N ILE A 202 -49.17 17.83 -6.56
CA ILE A 202 -48.58 18.66 -7.63
C ILE A 202 -49.61 19.71 -8.07
N TYR A 203 -49.36 20.96 -7.69
CA TYR A 203 -50.20 22.10 -8.07
C TYR A 203 -49.55 22.87 -9.21
N LEU A 204 -49.92 22.53 -10.45
CA LEU A 204 -49.45 23.24 -11.63
C LEU A 204 -49.93 24.70 -11.60
N ARG A 205 -48.99 25.63 -11.81
CA ARG A 205 -49.26 27.06 -11.98
C ARG A 205 -49.23 27.40 -13.47
N GLU A 206 -48.20 28.11 -13.89
CA GLU A 206 -48.06 28.65 -15.24
C GLU A 206 -47.38 27.63 -16.16
N CYS A 207 -47.97 27.44 -17.35
CA CYS A 207 -47.33 26.74 -18.44
C CYS A 207 -46.20 27.62 -18.99
N LEU A 208 -44.98 27.12 -18.92
CA LEU A 208 -43.80 27.83 -19.41
C LEU A 208 -43.73 27.64 -20.93
N ASN A 209 -44.44 28.51 -21.64
CA ASN A 209 -44.32 28.61 -23.09
C ASN A 209 -42.98 29.28 -23.40
N TYR A 210 -41.97 28.48 -23.76
CA TYR A 210 -40.73 29.03 -24.29
C TYR A 210 -40.97 29.55 -25.71
N SER A 211 -41.50 30.77 -25.80
CA SER A 211 -41.54 31.56 -27.02
C SER A 211 -40.18 32.24 -27.22
N ASP A 212 -39.13 31.46 -27.48
CA ASP A 212 -37.95 31.99 -28.17
C ASP A 212 -38.12 31.69 -29.66
N GLY A 213 -38.63 32.70 -30.37
CA GLY A 213 -39.13 32.66 -31.73
C GLY A 213 -38.06 32.49 -32.81
N ARG A 214 -37.10 31.58 -32.64
CA ARG A 214 -36.18 31.15 -33.72
C ARG A 214 -35.93 29.65 -33.82
N TYR A 215 -36.60 28.83 -33.01
CA TYR A 215 -36.63 27.38 -33.23
C TYR A 215 -37.97 26.79 -32.78
N SER A 216 -39.08 27.26 -33.38
CA SER A 216 -40.16 26.31 -33.68
C SER A 216 -39.68 25.50 -34.89
N LEU A 217 -38.64 24.69 -34.66
CA LEU A 217 -38.32 23.63 -35.57
C LEU A 217 -39.43 22.63 -35.30
N GLU A 218 -40.41 22.59 -36.20
CA GLU A 218 -41.25 21.42 -36.41
C GLU A 218 -40.32 20.21 -36.35
N THR A 219 -40.26 19.58 -35.18
CA THR A 219 -39.89 18.19 -35.13
C THR A 219 -40.94 17.55 -36.00
N ASN A 220 -40.54 16.90 -37.09
CA ASN A 220 -41.35 15.90 -37.80
C ASN A 220 -41.73 14.70 -36.88
N ASP A 221 -41.79 14.94 -35.57
CA ASP A 221 -42.10 14.04 -34.48
C ASP A 221 -42.75 14.88 -33.36
N GLY A 222 -44.07 14.80 -33.22
CA GLY A 222 -44.91 15.75 -32.47
C GLY A 222 -44.48 15.97 -31.02
N ALA A 223 -44.35 17.24 -30.61
CA ALA A 223 -43.93 17.64 -29.26
C ALA A 223 -44.74 16.92 -28.16
N THR A 224 -44.06 16.05 -27.40
CA THR A 224 -44.65 15.03 -26.52
C THR A 224 -44.56 15.39 -25.02
N PHE A 225 -44.23 16.64 -24.67
CA PHE A 225 -44.22 17.10 -23.28
C PHE A 225 -44.36 18.63 -23.17
N SER A 226 -44.73 19.11 -21.98
CA SER A 226 -44.91 20.53 -21.64
C SER A 226 -44.29 20.85 -20.28
N TYR A 227 -43.68 22.02 -20.14
CA TYR A 227 -43.09 22.48 -18.88
C TYR A 227 -44.03 23.40 -18.13
N HIS A 228 -44.12 23.20 -16.81
CA HIS A 228 -44.95 24.00 -15.91
C HIS A 228 -44.13 24.39 -14.69
N SER A 229 -44.34 25.59 -14.17
CA SER A 229 -43.97 25.87 -12.79
C SER A 229 -45.04 25.27 -11.88
N ALA A 230 -44.66 24.60 -10.80
CA ALA A 230 -45.61 23.99 -9.88
C ALA A 230 -45.16 24.13 -8.43
N ASP A 231 -46.13 24.22 -7.52
CA ASP A 231 -45.87 23.95 -6.11
C ASP A 231 -46.02 22.46 -5.87
N VAL A 232 -45.08 21.87 -5.14
CA VAL A 232 -45.10 20.44 -4.82
C VAL A 232 -45.07 20.27 -3.32
N GLU A 233 -45.99 19.47 -2.80
CA GLU A 233 -46.14 19.26 -1.36
C GLU A 233 -44.84 18.68 -0.74
N GLY A 234 -44.43 19.27 0.38
CA GLY A 234 -43.14 19.00 1.01
C GLY A 234 -41.95 19.71 0.34
N SER A 235 -42.18 20.76 -0.45
CA SER A 235 -41.12 21.65 -0.91
C SER A 235 -41.37 23.12 -0.60
N ASN A 236 -40.33 23.80 -0.12
CA ASN A 236 -40.36 25.22 0.23
C ASN A 236 -40.07 26.14 -0.97
N THR A 237 -39.82 25.57 -2.15
CA THR A 237 -39.50 26.31 -3.38
C THR A 237 -40.29 25.75 -4.56
N PRO A 238 -40.76 26.60 -5.48
CA PRO A 238 -41.44 26.13 -6.68
C PRO A 238 -40.54 25.22 -7.51
N LYS A 239 -41.16 24.27 -8.21
CA LYS A 239 -40.52 23.24 -9.02
C LYS A 239 -40.85 23.40 -10.48
N LEU A 240 -39.96 22.90 -11.32
CA LEU A 240 -40.18 22.74 -12.75
C LEU A 240 -40.73 21.34 -13.01
N VAL A 241 -41.92 21.25 -13.59
CA VAL A 241 -42.60 19.99 -13.88
C VAL A 241 -42.66 19.79 -15.39
N CYS A 242 -41.98 18.74 -15.86
CA CYS A 242 -42.05 18.28 -17.25
C CYS A 242 -43.17 17.24 -17.37
N VAL A 243 -44.29 17.60 -17.98
CA VAL A 243 -45.46 16.72 -18.15
C VAL A 243 -45.43 16.10 -19.54
N TYR A 244 -45.34 14.78 -19.61
CA TYR A 244 -45.33 14.02 -20.85
C TYR A 244 -46.77 13.79 -21.35
N ARG A 245 -47.04 14.08 -22.63
CA ARG A 245 -48.36 13.99 -23.26
C ARG A 245 -48.25 13.37 -24.65
N GLY A 246 -49.19 12.48 -24.99
CA GLY A 246 -49.23 11.86 -26.32
C GLY A 246 -49.61 12.83 -27.43
N SER A 247 -49.04 12.63 -28.61
CA SER A 247 -49.44 13.36 -29.82
C SER A 247 -50.91 13.06 -30.15
N ARG A 248 -51.65 14.09 -30.58
CA ARG A 248 -53.08 13.99 -30.96
C ARG A 248 -53.33 13.01 -32.11
N SER A 249 -52.32 12.69 -32.91
CA SER A 249 -52.36 11.64 -33.91
C SER A 249 -51.70 10.37 -33.37
N ARG A 250 -52.51 9.51 -32.74
CA ARG A 250 -52.21 8.09 -32.48
C ARG A 250 -50.81 7.81 -31.88
N GLY A 251 -50.37 8.63 -30.92
CA GLY A 251 -49.13 8.36 -30.18
C GLY A 251 -49.26 7.07 -29.36
N ASN A 252 -48.30 6.17 -29.51
CA ASN A 252 -48.29 4.91 -28.78
C ASN A 252 -47.89 5.19 -27.32
N GLU A 253 -48.75 4.89 -26.34
CA GLU A 253 -48.50 5.14 -24.90
C GLU A 253 -47.13 4.58 -24.45
N GLN A 254 -46.73 3.46 -25.05
CA GLN A 254 -45.44 2.81 -24.86
C GLN A 254 -44.25 3.69 -25.25
N GLU A 255 -44.38 4.53 -26.28
CA GLU A 255 -43.30 5.45 -26.71
C GLU A 255 -43.13 6.61 -25.72
N ILE A 256 -44.24 7.10 -25.15
CA ILE A 256 -44.22 8.15 -24.12
C ILE A 256 -43.52 7.63 -22.87
N LEU A 257 -43.90 6.44 -22.40
CA LEU A 257 -43.28 5.81 -21.24
C LEU A 257 -41.81 5.48 -21.49
N LYS A 258 -41.47 4.95 -22.68
CA LYS A 258 -40.07 4.70 -23.05
C LYS A 258 -39.23 5.97 -23.00
N LYS A 259 -39.76 7.09 -23.51
CA LYS A 259 -39.11 8.40 -23.48
C LYS A 259 -38.97 8.92 -22.05
N PHE A 260 -40.04 8.86 -21.25
CA PHE A 260 -40.02 9.23 -19.84
C PHE A 260 -38.94 8.46 -19.07
N HIS A 261 -38.89 7.13 -19.21
CA HIS A 261 -37.86 6.32 -18.54
C HIS A 261 -36.45 6.69 -19.01
N THR A 262 -36.26 6.88 -20.32
CA THR A 262 -34.95 7.31 -20.87
C THR A 262 -34.49 8.65 -20.28
N ASP A 263 -35.41 9.61 -20.14
CA ASP A 263 -35.09 10.93 -19.60
C ASP A 263 -34.84 10.87 -18.08
N VAL A 264 -35.61 10.07 -17.34
CA VAL A 264 -35.38 9.81 -15.92
C VAL A 264 -33.99 9.21 -15.69
N ASP A 265 -33.63 8.16 -16.44
CA ASP A 265 -32.34 7.49 -16.30
C ASP A 265 -31.18 8.46 -16.56
N ARG A 266 -31.26 9.29 -17.59
CA ARG A 266 -30.24 10.31 -17.88
C ARG A 266 -30.10 11.33 -16.76
N LEU A 267 -31.22 11.82 -16.25
CA LEU A 267 -31.25 12.90 -15.26
C LEU A 267 -30.84 12.43 -13.85
N ILE A 268 -30.92 11.14 -13.53
CA ILE A 268 -30.40 10.58 -12.27
C ILE A 268 -28.87 10.63 -12.22
N HIS A 269 -28.23 10.33 -13.36
CA HIS A 269 -26.78 10.30 -13.47
C HIS A 269 -26.19 11.70 -13.68
N PHE A 270 -26.99 12.62 -14.23
CA PHE A 270 -26.57 14.00 -14.49
C PHE A 270 -26.48 14.85 -13.21
N LYS A 271 -25.25 15.03 -12.68
CA LYS A 271 -24.97 15.74 -11.42
C LYS A 271 -24.17 17.02 -11.65
N HIS A 272 -24.85 18.07 -12.10
CA HIS A 272 -24.21 19.36 -12.33
C HIS A 272 -24.87 20.51 -11.57
N ARG A 273 -24.06 21.40 -10.98
CA ARG A 273 -24.50 22.50 -10.10
C ARG A 273 -25.40 23.52 -10.80
N ASN A 274 -25.21 23.73 -12.10
CA ASN A 274 -25.93 24.73 -12.89
C ASN A 274 -27.19 24.20 -13.58
N PHE A 275 -27.54 22.92 -13.37
CA PHE A 275 -28.73 22.31 -13.96
C PHE A 275 -29.69 21.80 -12.89
N ALA A 276 -30.96 21.82 -13.24
CA ALA A 276 -32.02 21.36 -12.38
C ALA A 276 -31.91 19.84 -12.16
N GLN A 277 -31.72 19.44 -10.90
CA GLN A 277 -31.67 18.03 -10.51
C GLN A 277 -33.07 17.47 -10.29
N ILE A 278 -33.25 16.15 -10.40
CA ILE A 278 -34.54 15.49 -10.13
C ILE A 278 -34.90 15.67 -8.65
N PHE A 279 -36.07 16.26 -8.41
CA PHE A 279 -36.74 16.27 -7.11
C PHE A 279 -37.60 15.02 -6.91
N GLY A 280 -38.28 14.58 -7.96
CA GLY A 280 -39.13 13.40 -7.94
C GLY A 280 -39.79 13.12 -9.29
N VAL A 281 -40.58 12.05 -9.34
CA VAL A 281 -41.35 11.67 -10.54
C VAL A 281 -42.79 11.34 -10.16
N CYS A 282 -43.71 11.61 -11.08
CA CYS A 282 -45.09 11.15 -11.03
C CYS A 282 -45.33 10.16 -12.16
N ARG A 283 -45.72 8.93 -11.83
CA ARG A 283 -45.98 7.84 -12.80
C ARG A 283 -47.47 7.60 -13.06
N SER A 284 -48.31 8.60 -12.80
CA SER A 284 -49.74 8.45 -13.02
C SER A 284 -50.03 8.25 -14.52
N PRO A 285 -50.86 7.26 -14.91
CA PRO A 285 -51.22 7.04 -16.32
C PRO A 285 -51.87 8.27 -16.98
N VAL A 286 -52.58 9.08 -16.18
CA VAL A 286 -53.20 10.33 -16.64
C VAL A 286 -52.28 11.55 -16.50
N PHE A 287 -51.14 11.39 -15.81
CA PHE A 287 -50.19 12.45 -15.52
C PHE A 287 -48.78 11.89 -15.29
N THR A 288 -48.06 11.65 -16.37
CA THR A 288 -46.66 11.21 -16.30
C THR A 288 -45.76 12.44 -16.32
N ALA A 289 -44.98 12.66 -15.25
CA ALA A 289 -44.18 13.86 -15.11
C ALA A 289 -42.85 13.66 -14.36
N ILE A 290 -41.84 14.44 -14.76
CA ILE A 290 -40.56 14.58 -14.05
C ILE A 290 -40.57 15.94 -13.34
N ILE A 291 -40.23 15.95 -12.06
CA ILE A 291 -40.20 17.14 -11.21
C ILE A 291 -38.74 17.47 -10.92
N LEU A 292 -38.33 18.69 -11.24
CA LEU A 292 -36.96 19.16 -11.10
C LEU A 292 -36.86 20.29 -10.06
N HIS A 293 -35.71 20.41 -9.41
CA HIS A 293 -35.40 21.51 -8.52
C HIS A 293 -35.25 22.83 -9.31
N GLY A 294 -35.83 23.92 -8.79
CA GLY A 294 -35.74 25.26 -9.38
C GLY A 294 -36.85 25.60 -10.36
N THR A 295 -36.86 26.84 -10.84
CA THR A 295 -37.91 27.41 -11.71
C THR A 295 -37.45 27.72 -13.13
N ILE A 296 -36.15 27.69 -13.39
CA ILE A 296 -35.55 28.07 -14.67
C ILE A 296 -34.72 26.92 -15.19
N ARG A 297 -34.97 26.50 -16.43
CA ARG A 297 -34.10 25.57 -17.14
C ARG A 297 -33.05 26.38 -17.89
N HIS A 298 -31.83 26.42 -17.37
CA HIS A 298 -30.71 26.71 -18.26
C HIS A 298 -30.59 25.53 -19.22
N THR A 299 -30.89 25.73 -20.50
CA THR A 299 -30.57 24.72 -21.50
C THR A 299 -29.06 24.52 -21.52
N ILE A 300 -28.60 23.32 -21.85
CA ILE A 300 -27.16 23.05 -21.99
C ILE A 300 -26.54 24.07 -22.95
N ARG A 301 -27.25 24.41 -24.03
CA ARG A 301 -26.88 25.45 -24.99
C ARG A 301 -26.71 26.84 -24.34
N ASN A 302 -27.68 27.28 -23.54
CA ASN A 302 -27.62 28.60 -22.89
C ASN A 302 -26.49 28.65 -21.85
N HIS A 303 -26.27 27.54 -21.13
CA HIS A 303 -25.14 27.44 -20.23
C HIS A 303 -23.82 27.49 -20.99
N CYS A 304 -23.65 26.67 -22.04
CA CYS A 304 -22.45 26.68 -22.88
C CYS A 304 -22.14 28.06 -23.48
N ALA A 305 -23.16 28.82 -23.89
CA ALA A 305 -23.01 30.17 -24.43
C ALA A 305 -22.48 31.18 -23.39
N SER A 306 -22.64 30.89 -22.09
CA SER A 306 -22.13 31.72 -20.99
C SER A 306 -20.72 31.33 -20.53
N LEU A 307 -20.16 30.23 -21.04
CA LEU A 307 -18.86 29.71 -20.62
C LEU A 307 -17.71 30.23 -21.50
N THR A 308 -16.56 30.44 -20.89
CA THR A 308 -15.29 30.60 -21.64
C THR A 308 -14.88 29.27 -22.30
N ALA A 309 -13.96 29.31 -23.26
CA ALA A 309 -13.50 28.09 -23.97
C ALA A 309 -12.96 27.00 -23.02
N VAL A 310 -12.22 27.37 -21.97
CA VAL A 310 -11.68 26.43 -20.98
C VAL A 310 -12.80 25.85 -20.10
N GLN A 311 -13.73 26.68 -19.64
CA GLN A 311 -14.88 26.22 -18.85
C GLN A 311 -15.81 25.35 -19.68
N LEU A 312 -15.97 25.64 -20.97
CA LEU A 312 -16.74 24.83 -21.90
C LEU A 312 -16.11 23.45 -22.06
N LEU A 313 -14.78 23.35 -22.21
CA LEU A 313 -14.09 22.06 -22.29
C LEU A 313 -14.26 21.25 -20.99
N GLN A 314 -14.06 21.88 -19.83
CA GLN A 314 -14.26 21.23 -18.52
C GLN A 314 -15.71 20.75 -18.34
N PHE A 315 -16.66 21.61 -18.68
CA PHE A 315 -18.08 21.28 -18.64
C PHE A 315 -18.43 20.10 -19.54
N ASN A 316 -17.87 20.02 -20.76
CA ASN A 316 -18.11 18.90 -21.66
C ASN A 316 -17.50 17.59 -21.14
N ILE A 317 -16.29 17.63 -20.54
CA ILE A 317 -15.67 16.44 -19.92
C ILE A 317 -16.55 15.94 -18.75
N GLN A 318 -17.03 16.85 -17.91
CA GLN A 318 -17.91 16.49 -16.80
C GLN A 318 -19.26 15.95 -17.29
N LEU A 319 -19.91 16.64 -18.22
CA LEU A 319 -21.16 16.22 -18.86
C LEU A 319 -21.03 14.82 -19.50
N PHE A 320 -19.87 14.52 -20.09
CA PHE A 320 -19.59 13.23 -20.70
C PHE A 320 -19.46 12.11 -19.66
N ASN A 321 -18.72 12.35 -18.58
CA ASN A 321 -18.58 11.39 -17.48
C ASN A 321 -19.92 11.11 -16.78
N ASP A 322 -20.72 12.15 -16.57
CA ASP A 322 -22.01 12.06 -15.87
C ASP A 322 -23.08 11.30 -16.70
N LEU A 323 -22.97 11.26 -18.02
CA LEU A 323 -23.95 10.59 -18.90
C LEU A 323 -23.59 9.14 -19.27
N GLU A 324 -22.46 8.61 -18.77
CA GLU A 324 -21.96 7.24 -19.03
C GLU A 324 -21.98 6.81 -20.53
N VAL A 325 -21.84 7.75 -21.47
CA VAL A 325 -21.87 7.45 -22.92
C VAL A 325 -20.50 6.96 -23.39
N LEU A 326 -20.11 5.77 -22.94
CA LEU A 326 -18.77 5.19 -23.13
C LEU A 326 -18.43 4.75 -24.56
N GLN A 327 -19.37 4.79 -25.51
CA GLN A 327 -19.14 4.25 -26.86
C GLN A 327 -18.51 5.22 -27.87
N ILE A 328 -18.54 6.54 -27.66
CA ILE A 328 -18.16 7.49 -28.71
C ILE A 328 -16.70 7.95 -28.60
N LEU A 329 -16.13 8.06 -27.39
CA LEU A 329 -14.75 8.54 -27.23
C LEU A 329 -13.70 7.50 -27.64
N ILE A 330 -14.04 6.20 -27.58
CA ILE A 330 -13.11 5.13 -27.94
C ILE A 330 -12.75 5.20 -29.44
N VAL A 331 -13.69 5.62 -30.30
CA VAL A 331 -13.44 5.79 -31.76
C VAL A 331 -12.65 7.07 -32.04
N CYS A 332 -12.94 8.17 -31.34
CA CYS A 332 -12.22 9.44 -31.54
C CYS A 332 -10.76 9.37 -31.06
N MET A 333 -10.49 8.69 -29.95
CA MET A 333 -9.13 8.54 -29.43
C MET A 333 -8.30 7.52 -30.22
N THR A 334 -8.89 6.46 -30.78
CA THR A 334 -8.15 5.49 -31.62
C THR A 334 -7.75 6.06 -32.99
N ILE A 335 -8.54 6.97 -33.58
CA ILE A 335 -8.19 7.62 -34.85
C ILE A 335 -7.10 8.69 -34.64
N LEU A 336 -7.14 9.43 -33.52
CA LEU A 336 -6.08 10.39 -33.17
C LEU A 336 -4.74 9.70 -32.86
N ASN A 337 -4.76 8.52 -32.24
CA ASN A 337 -3.53 7.79 -31.93
C ASN A 337 -2.87 7.16 -33.17
N ASN A 338 -3.61 6.92 -34.26
CA ASN A 338 -3.09 6.36 -35.51
C ASN A 338 -2.60 7.41 -36.53
N GLN A 339 -2.59 8.70 -36.18
CA GLN A 339 -2.14 9.80 -37.05
C GLN A 339 -1.11 10.72 -36.36
N ILE A 340 -0.35 10.20 -35.38
CA ILE A 340 0.74 10.98 -34.78
C ILE A 340 2.01 10.85 -35.63
N SER A 341 2.11 11.73 -36.62
CA SER A 341 3.37 12.37 -37.00
C SER A 341 3.12 13.87 -37.17
N LEU A 342 3.45 14.64 -36.12
CA LEU A 342 3.69 16.11 -35.98
C LEU A 342 3.08 17.16 -36.97
N PRO A 343 2.95 18.41 -36.51
CA PRO A 343 1.80 19.01 -35.85
C PRO A 343 1.02 19.90 -36.84
N GLN A 344 -0.11 19.41 -37.35
CA GLN A 344 -1.13 20.26 -37.93
C GLN A 344 -2.45 19.84 -37.32
N ILE A 345 -2.99 20.67 -36.42
CA ILE A 345 -4.33 20.45 -35.87
C ILE A 345 -5.32 20.80 -36.98
N ILE A 346 -5.61 19.82 -37.82
CA ILE A 346 -6.73 19.87 -38.75
C ILE A 346 -7.97 19.56 -37.92
N LEU A 347 -8.76 20.59 -37.62
CA LEU A 347 -10.09 20.41 -37.06
C LEU A 347 -10.98 19.82 -38.17
N VAL A 348 -11.12 18.50 -38.19
CA VAL A 348 -12.01 17.81 -39.12
C VAL A 348 -13.45 17.99 -38.63
N GLY A 349 -14.21 18.86 -39.29
CA GLY A 349 -15.65 18.94 -39.11
C GLY A 349 -16.32 17.71 -39.72
N PHE A 350 -17.01 16.90 -38.90
CA PHE A 350 -17.82 15.80 -39.40
C PHE A 350 -19.30 16.19 -39.48
N THR A 351 -19.86 16.10 -40.68
CA THR A 351 -21.29 15.95 -40.93
C THR A 351 -21.72 14.52 -40.63
N LEU A 352 -22.68 14.36 -39.72
CA LEU A 352 -23.38 13.09 -39.49
C LEU A 352 -24.24 12.75 -40.72
N ASN A 353 -23.76 11.84 -41.57
CA ASN A 353 -24.62 11.10 -42.49
C ASN A 353 -24.89 9.73 -41.88
N LEU A 354 -26.10 9.55 -41.33
CA LEU A 354 -26.65 8.23 -41.06
C LEU A 354 -27.13 7.61 -42.39
N PRO A 355 -27.00 6.29 -42.59
CA PRO A 355 -27.49 5.65 -43.80
C PRO A 355 -29.02 5.67 -43.82
N MET A 356 -29.59 6.41 -44.77
CA MET A 356 -30.97 6.24 -45.19
C MET A 356 -31.03 5.00 -46.09
N VAL A 357 -31.75 3.96 -45.66
CA VAL A 357 -32.18 2.90 -46.58
C VAL A 357 -33.44 3.41 -47.29
N GLY A 358 -33.30 3.77 -48.58
CA GLY A 358 -34.45 4.00 -49.46
C GLY A 358 -34.29 5.12 -50.50
N LEU A 359 -33.81 4.73 -51.68
CA LEU A 359 -33.89 5.34 -53.03
C LEU A 359 -34.19 6.84 -53.28
N THR A 360 -33.36 7.36 -54.20
CA THR A 360 -33.54 8.46 -55.19
C THR A 360 -33.16 9.91 -54.86
N ALA A 361 -32.05 10.31 -55.53
CA ALA A 361 -31.79 11.57 -56.24
C ALA A 361 -31.19 12.80 -55.51
N LEU A 362 -29.87 12.95 -55.71
CA LEU A 362 -29.00 14.12 -55.99
C LEU A 362 -28.95 15.39 -55.07
N PRO A 363 -27.77 16.07 -54.99
CA PRO A 363 -27.37 16.91 -53.86
C PRO A 363 -27.44 18.42 -54.12
N LYS A 364 -27.34 19.21 -53.04
CA LYS A 364 -26.84 20.61 -52.95
C LYS A 364 -26.88 20.96 -51.45
N THR A 365 -25.86 21.44 -50.76
CA THR A 365 -24.68 22.24 -51.08
C THR A 365 -23.67 22.05 -49.94
N THR A 366 -22.40 21.79 -50.27
CA THR A 366 -21.29 21.77 -49.31
C THR A 366 -20.77 23.20 -49.13
N SER A 367 -20.61 23.66 -47.89
CA SER A 367 -19.84 24.86 -47.55
C SER A 367 -18.66 24.43 -46.67
N ALA A 368 -17.45 24.49 -47.22
CA ALA A 368 -16.22 24.36 -46.47
C ALA A 368 -15.73 25.76 -46.07
N VAL A 369 -15.43 25.96 -44.79
CA VAL A 369 -14.70 27.14 -44.32
C VAL A 369 -13.30 26.67 -43.96
N CYS A 370 -12.31 27.12 -44.72
CA CYS A 370 -10.90 26.94 -44.40
C CYS A 370 -10.41 28.19 -43.65
N ILE A 371 -9.88 28.02 -42.44
CA ILE A 371 -9.08 29.05 -41.79
C ILE A 371 -7.63 28.56 -41.83
N SER A 372 -6.83 29.23 -42.67
CA SER A 372 -5.38 29.11 -42.69
C SER A 372 -4.81 30.17 -41.76
N MET A 373 -3.96 29.77 -40.80
CA MET A 373 -3.02 30.70 -40.17
C MET A 373 -1.63 30.39 -40.71
N SER A 374 -1.12 31.28 -41.55
CA SER A 374 0.31 31.30 -41.88
C SER A 374 1.05 32.00 -40.74
N GLU A 375 2.08 31.35 -40.21
CA GLU A 375 3.01 31.96 -39.26
C GLU A 375 3.78 33.07 -39.97
N THR A 376 3.41 34.32 -39.69
CA THR A 376 4.34 35.44 -39.41
C THR A 376 3.52 36.69 -39.06
N GLU A 377 3.99 37.41 -38.03
CA GLU A 377 3.59 38.75 -37.56
C GLU A 377 2.47 38.90 -36.50
N SER A 378 2.95 39.23 -35.29
CA SER A 378 2.44 40.16 -34.27
C SER A 378 1.02 40.05 -33.69
N CYS A 379 0.97 40.13 -32.36
CA CYS A 379 -0.23 40.13 -31.52
C CYS A 379 -1.37 41.05 -32.00
N SER A 380 -2.59 40.49 -31.99
CA SER A 380 -3.82 41.23 -31.71
C SER A 380 -4.69 40.43 -30.73
N GLN A 381 -5.02 41.05 -29.60
CA GLN A 381 -5.76 40.47 -28.47
C GLN A 381 -7.28 40.32 -28.71
N ASN A 382 -7.76 40.36 -29.95
CA ASN A 382 -9.20 40.39 -30.25
C ASN A 382 -9.66 39.41 -31.35
N SER A 383 -9.00 38.26 -31.48
CA SER A 383 -9.46 37.19 -32.36
C SER A 383 -10.52 36.35 -31.64
N ARG A 384 -11.81 36.64 -31.88
CA ARG A 384 -12.91 35.74 -31.53
C ARG A 384 -12.73 34.42 -32.29
N LEU A 385 -12.38 33.37 -31.56
CA LEU A 385 -12.44 31.98 -32.03
C LEU A 385 -13.91 31.53 -32.02
N ASP A 386 -14.59 31.68 -33.15
CA ASP A 386 -15.92 31.11 -33.34
C ASP A 386 -15.78 29.62 -33.66
N ILE A 387 -15.74 28.79 -32.61
CA ILE A 387 -15.79 27.34 -32.72
C ILE A 387 -17.26 26.93 -32.88
N PHE A 388 -17.67 26.67 -34.12
CA PHE A 388 -18.98 26.08 -34.40
C PHE A 388 -18.93 24.56 -34.21
N PHE A 389 -19.45 24.09 -33.07
CA PHE A 389 -19.85 22.68 -32.94
C PHE A 389 -21.25 22.52 -33.54
N PRO A 390 -21.47 21.59 -34.48
CA PRO A 390 -22.83 21.13 -34.74
C PRO A 390 -23.28 20.38 -33.49
N VAL A 391 -23.97 21.08 -32.59
CA VAL A 391 -24.75 20.43 -31.53
C VAL A 391 -25.89 19.71 -32.25
N THR A 392 -25.66 18.46 -32.64
CA THR A 392 -26.74 17.60 -33.05
C THR A 392 -27.61 17.33 -31.84
N ARG A 393 -28.70 18.10 -31.75
CA ARG A 393 -30.01 17.73 -31.19
C ARG A 393 -29.95 16.91 -29.89
N TRP A 394 -29.73 17.59 -28.76
CA TRP A 394 -29.98 17.05 -27.42
C TRP A 394 -30.85 18.02 -26.62
N ILE A 395 -32.08 17.59 -26.42
CA ILE A 395 -33.25 18.22 -25.78
C ILE A 395 -33.68 19.56 -26.34
#